data_AF-A0A015KV34-F1
#
_entry.id   AF-A0A015KV34-F1
#
_cell.length_a   1.000
_cell.length_b   1.000
_cell.length_c   1.000
_cell.angle_alpha   90.00
_cell.angle_beta   90.00
_cell.angle_gamma   90.00
#
_symmetry.space_group_name_H-M   'P 1'
#
loop_
_entity.id
_entity.type
_entity.pdbx_description
1 polymer ?
#
loop_
_entity_poly.entity_id
_entity_poly.type
_entity_poly.pdbx_seq_one_letter_code
_entity_poly.pdbx_strand_id
1 'polypeptide(L)'
;MIICTIRYHRSISKDTINNPDLCYENVARFKRLLDSLHYKGPVVVMTDCTILKSRLQYSTNLGYIVESTLDQNDCKIETYNDIYKKISDIKQRNAIAKYVRIYVFQIPLLKFPPVIVALIPTGNDSAKKILALYEKLIDIAADFELPIISIRSDGAAAEFQTQNLL
;
A
#
# COMPACT_ATOMS: atom_id res chain seq x y z
N MET A 1 1.85 27.77 10.94
CA MET A 1 2.53 26.46 10.92
C MET A 1 2.28 25.83 9.55
N ILE A 2 3.29 25.87 8.68
CA ILE A 2 3.16 25.65 7.24
C ILE A 2 3.06 24.15 6.95
N ILE A 3 2.23 23.75 5.98
CA ILE A 3 1.97 22.36 5.55
C ILE A 3 3.26 21.52 5.38
N CYS A 4 4.39 22.15 5.04
CA CYS A 4 5.71 21.53 4.95
C CYS A 4 6.23 20.97 6.28
N THR A 5 5.99 21.64 7.40
CA THR A 5 6.44 21.22 8.74
C THR A 5 5.71 19.95 9.18
N ILE A 6 4.43 19.79 8.81
CA ILE A 6 3.64 18.58 9.09
C ILE A 6 4.14 17.40 8.25
N ARG A 7 4.46 17.60 6.96
CA ARG A 7 5.05 16.55 6.11
C ARG A 7 6.41 16.10 6.62
N TYR A 8 7.25 17.05 7.05
CA TYR A 8 8.57 16.77 7.63
C TYR A 8 8.48 15.94 8.93
N HIS A 9 7.61 16.32 9.86
CA HIS A 9 7.40 15.55 11.09
C HIS A 9 6.75 14.17 10.82
N ARG A 10 5.86 14.05 9.83
CA ARG A 10 5.31 12.76 9.40
C ARG A 10 6.34 11.86 8.73
N SER A 11 7.35 12.41 8.03
CA SER A 11 8.43 11.60 7.43
C SER A 11 9.49 11.11 8.43
N ILE A 12 9.48 11.64 9.65
CA ILE A 12 10.44 11.31 10.73
C ILE A 12 9.75 10.52 11.85
N SER A 13 8.41 10.43 11.86
CA SER A 13 7.71 9.63 12.87
C SER A 13 7.98 8.13 12.65
N LYS A 14 8.06 7.36 13.74
CA LYS A 14 8.16 5.89 13.69
C LYS A 14 6.99 5.23 12.92
N ASP A 15 5.93 6.01 12.67
CA ASP A 15 4.71 5.58 12.00
C ASP A 15 4.74 5.80 10.47
N THR A 16 5.88 6.22 9.88
CA THR A 16 6.03 6.25 8.41
C THR A 16 5.89 4.86 7.80
N ILE A 17 5.05 4.72 6.77
CA ILE A 17 4.97 3.48 5.99
C ILE A 17 6.35 3.17 5.43
N ASN A 18 6.99 2.12 5.94
CA ASN A 18 8.31 1.66 5.51
C ASN A 18 8.20 0.47 4.55
N ASN A 19 7.06 -0.22 4.58
CA ASN A 19 6.75 -1.29 3.66
C ASN A 19 5.51 -0.86 2.85
N PRO A 20 5.60 -0.63 1.54
CA PRO A 20 4.46 -0.24 0.71
C PRO A 20 3.41 -1.35 0.53
N ASP A 21 3.73 -2.60 0.84
CA ASP A 21 2.81 -3.71 0.61
C ASP A 21 1.68 -3.76 1.64
N LEU A 22 0.62 -4.48 1.29
CA LEU A 22 -0.40 -4.86 2.25
C LEU A 22 0.15 -5.96 3.17
N CYS A 23 0.53 -5.59 4.40
CA CYS A 23 1.16 -6.49 5.37
C CYS A 23 0.65 -6.26 6.79
N TYR A 24 0.92 -7.23 7.67
CA TYR A 24 0.52 -7.20 9.08
C TYR A 24 1.01 -5.94 9.80
N GLU A 25 2.24 -5.49 9.53
CA GLU A 25 2.81 -4.31 10.18
C GLU A 25 1.97 -3.06 9.94
N ASN A 26 1.53 -2.84 8.69
CA ASN A 26 0.75 -1.66 8.32
C ASN A 26 -0.64 -1.68 8.95
N VAL A 27 -1.31 -2.84 8.97
CA VAL A 27 -2.61 -2.99 9.63
C VAL A 27 -2.49 -2.89 11.15
N ALA A 28 -1.43 -3.44 11.75
CA ALA A 28 -1.15 -3.33 13.18
C ALA A 28 -0.98 -1.87 13.62
N ARG A 29 -0.33 -1.03 12.81
CA ARG A 29 -0.19 0.40 13.08
C ARG A 29 -1.55 1.09 13.12
N PHE A 30 -2.42 0.77 12.17
CA PHE A 30 -3.80 1.26 12.18
C PHE A 30 -4.56 0.77 13.42
N LYS A 31 -4.45 -0.51 13.78
CA LYS A 31 -5.05 -1.07 15.00
C LYS A 31 -4.58 -0.35 16.26
N ARG A 32 -3.28 -0.10 16.39
CA ARG A 32 -2.69 0.66 17.51
C ARG A 32 -3.24 2.09 17.59
N LEU A 33 -3.46 2.74 16.45
CA LEU A 33 -4.12 4.04 16.40
C LEU A 33 -5.56 3.93 16.94
N LEU A 34 -6.33 2.93 16.54
CA LEU A 34 -7.68 2.71 17.08
C LEU A 34 -7.68 2.47 18.59
N ASP A 35 -6.75 1.65 19.06
CA ASP A 35 -6.62 1.33 20.49
C ASP A 35 -6.29 2.57 21.32
N SER A 36 -5.43 3.45 20.81
CA SER A 36 -5.10 4.73 21.46
C SER A 36 -6.30 5.67 21.56
N LEU A 37 -7.29 5.50 20.68
CA LEU A 37 -8.54 6.26 20.67
C LEU A 37 -9.67 5.55 21.41
N HIS A 38 -9.41 4.35 21.96
CA HIS A 38 -10.42 3.44 22.50
C HIS A 38 -11.58 3.15 21.53
N TYR A 39 -11.30 3.18 20.23
CA TYR A 39 -12.29 2.98 19.19
C TYR A 39 -12.45 1.50 18.86
N LYS A 40 -13.67 0.97 18.99
CA LYS A 40 -14.05 -0.42 18.65
C LYS A 40 -15.13 -0.50 17.58
N GLY A 41 -15.43 0.62 16.93
CA GLY A 41 -16.48 0.70 15.92
C GLY A 41 -16.02 0.20 14.55
N PRO A 42 -16.91 0.26 13.55
CA PRO A 42 -16.65 -0.25 12.20
C PRO A 42 -15.53 0.49 11.48
N VAL A 43 -14.87 -0.19 10.55
CA VAL A 43 -13.85 0.38 9.66
C VAL A 43 -14.29 0.17 8.21
N VAL A 44 -14.13 1.20 7.38
CA VAL A 44 -14.35 1.13 5.94
C VAL A 44 -13.02 1.11 5.23
N VAL A 45 -12.88 0.23 4.25
CA VAL A 45 -11.72 0.19 3.37
C VAL A 45 -12.07 0.81 2.04
N MET A 46 -11.16 1.61 1.52
CA MET A 46 -11.25 2.20 0.19
C MET A 46 -10.01 1.81 -0.58
N THR A 47 -10.19 1.38 -1.83
CA THR A 47 -9.10 1.09 -2.75
C THR A 47 -9.30 1.83 -4.06
N ASP A 48 -8.19 2.21 -4.68
CA ASP A 48 -8.16 2.77 -6.02
C ASP A 48 -6.81 2.47 -6.68
N CYS A 49 -6.77 2.47 -8.01
CA CYS A 49 -5.57 2.29 -8.79
C CYS A 49 -5.24 3.57 -9.57
N THR A 50 -4.15 4.22 -9.17
CA THR A 50 -3.75 5.52 -9.72
C THR A 50 -2.58 5.37 -10.68
N ILE A 51 -2.56 6.20 -11.72
CA ILE A 51 -1.46 6.22 -12.70
C ILE A 51 -0.21 6.81 -12.04
N LEU A 52 0.90 6.10 -12.18
CA LEU A 52 2.23 6.57 -11.83
C LEU A 52 2.98 7.08 -13.06
N LYS A 53 3.87 8.04 -12.84
CA LYS A 53 4.91 8.35 -13.82
C LYS A 53 5.96 7.24 -13.78
N SER A 54 6.08 6.48 -14.87
CA SER A 54 7.00 5.35 -14.97
C SER A 54 8.46 5.79 -14.77
N ARG A 55 9.00 5.49 -13.59
CA ARG A 55 10.39 5.75 -13.21
C ARG A 55 10.85 4.61 -12.29
N LEU A 56 12.17 4.52 -12.12
CA LEU A 56 12.79 3.66 -11.12
C LEU A 56 13.66 4.58 -10.28
N GLN A 57 13.48 4.51 -8.97
CA GLN A 57 14.23 5.33 -8.04
C GLN A 57 14.81 4.44 -6.94
N TYR A 58 16.07 4.64 -6.61
CA TYR A 58 16.65 4.05 -5.42
C TYR A 58 16.21 4.85 -4.19
N SER A 59 15.65 4.20 -3.18
CA SER A 59 15.31 4.82 -1.90
C SER A 59 16.35 4.45 -0.85
N THR A 60 17.13 5.43 -0.38
CA THR A 60 18.12 5.24 0.70
C THR A 60 17.46 4.83 2.01
N ASN A 61 16.26 5.32 2.28
CA ASN A 61 15.53 5.01 3.52
C ASN A 61 15.04 3.56 3.54
N LEU A 62 14.70 3.01 2.37
CA LEU A 62 14.15 1.67 2.25
C LEU A 62 15.21 0.63 1.85
N GLY A 63 16.32 1.04 1.26
CA GLY A 63 17.42 0.17 0.84
C GLY A 63 17.09 -0.67 -0.40
N TYR A 64 16.11 -0.28 -1.22
CA TYR A 64 15.73 -0.98 -2.44
C TYR A 64 15.26 -0.03 -3.54
N ILE A 65 15.15 -0.55 -4.77
CA ILE A 65 14.61 0.21 -5.92
C ILE A 65 13.09 0.24 -5.84
N VAL A 66 12.52 1.43 -5.67
CA VAL A 66 11.06 1.65 -5.65
C VAL A 66 10.50 1.77 -7.08
N GLU A 67 9.17 1.69 -7.19
CA GLU A 67 8.42 1.78 -8.45
C GLU A 67 8.66 0.60 -9.43
N SER A 68 9.15 -0.53 -8.91
CA SER A 68 9.13 -1.81 -9.61
C SER A 68 7.92 -2.65 -9.19
N THR A 69 7.45 -3.51 -10.10
CA THR A 69 6.42 -4.53 -9.81
C THR A 69 6.99 -5.84 -9.28
N LEU A 70 8.32 -5.94 -9.10
CA LEU A 70 8.96 -7.11 -8.50
C LEU A 70 8.84 -7.05 -6.97
N ASP A 71 9.02 -8.20 -6.33
CA ASP A 71 9.05 -8.27 -4.88
C ASP A 71 10.19 -7.43 -4.28
N GLN A 72 10.01 -6.98 -3.04
CA GLN A 72 10.99 -6.14 -2.35
C GLN A 72 12.36 -6.81 -2.23
N ASN A 73 12.39 -8.12 -2.03
CA ASN A 73 13.64 -8.89 -1.95
C ASN A 73 14.41 -8.87 -3.27
N ASP A 74 13.71 -8.90 -4.41
CA ASP A 74 14.32 -8.81 -5.72
C ASP A 74 14.88 -7.42 -6.00
N CYS A 75 14.26 -6.38 -5.44
CA CYS A 75 14.67 -4.97 -5.59
C CYS A 75 15.70 -4.50 -4.56
N LYS A 76 16.00 -5.32 -3.54
CA LYS A 76 16.89 -4.98 -2.43
C LYS A 76 18.32 -4.75 -2.90
N ILE A 77 18.94 -3.71 -2.36
CA ILE A 77 20.32 -3.31 -2.65
C ILE A 77 21.17 -3.60 -1.42
N GLU A 78 22.14 -4.50 -1.57
CA GLU A 78 23.12 -4.80 -0.52
C GLU A 78 24.37 -3.94 -0.69
N THR A 79 24.83 -3.77 -1.94
CA THR A 79 25.97 -2.92 -2.27
C THR A 79 25.61 -1.89 -3.34
N TYR A 80 26.31 -0.74 -3.35
CA TYR A 80 26.08 0.31 -4.34
C TYR A 80 26.21 -0.19 -5.80
N ASN A 81 27.11 -1.15 -6.03
CA ASN A 81 27.34 -1.74 -7.34
C ASN A 81 26.14 -2.56 -7.85
N ASP A 82 25.23 -2.98 -6.97
CA ASP A 82 24.05 -3.76 -7.34
C ASP A 82 22.94 -2.88 -7.92
N ILE A 83 22.96 -1.57 -7.68
CA ILE A 83 21.93 -0.63 -8.18
C ILE A 83 21.79 -0.77 -9.70
N TYR A 84 22.90 -0.68 -10.43
CA TYR A 84 22.87 -0.76 -11.90
C TYR A 84 22.42 -2.14 -12.39
N LYS A 85 22.84 -3.21 -11.72
CA LYS A 85 22.46 -4.59 -12.06
C LYS A 85 20.95 -4.77 -11.89
N LYS A 86 20.41 -4.41 -10.72
CA LYS A 86 19.00 -4.53 -10.41
C LYS A 86 18.12 -3.64 -11.30
N ILE A 87 18.54 -2.40 -11.60
CA ILE A 87 17.84 -1.54 -12.57
C ILE A 87 17.82 -2.20 -13.96
N SER A 88 18.93 -2.78 -14.40
CA SER A 88 19.01 -3.49 -15.67
C SER A 88 18.07 -4.69 -15.69
N ASP A 89 18.06 -5.50 -14.63
CA ASP A 89 17.20 -6.66 -14.48
C ASP A 89 15.70 -6.29 -14.52
N ILE A 90 15.31 -5.23 -13.78
CA ILE A 90 13.93 -4.73 -13.77
C ILE A 90 13.51 -4.29 -15.18
N LYS A 91 14.40 -3.58 -15.91
CA LYS A 91 14.14 -3.16 -17.29
C LYS A 91 14.02 -4.35 -18.24
N GLN A 92 14.93 -5.34 -18.15
CA GLN A 92 14.89 -6.54 -18.98
C GLN A 92 13.60 -7.35 -18.76
N ARG A 93 13.09 -7.38 -17.52
CA ARG A 93 11.84 -8.06 -17.16
C ARG A 93 10.58 -7.22 -17.44
N ASN A 94 10.71 -6.00 -17.98
CA ASN A 94 9.60 -5.05 -18.15
C ASN A 94 8.79 -4.81 -16.86
N ALA A 95 9.46 -4.82 -15.70
CA ALA A 95 8.83 -4.78 -14.38
C ALA A 95 8.80 -3.37 -13.78
N ILE A 96 8.64 -2.34 -14.62
CA ILE A 96 8.46 -0.94 -14.19
C ILE A 96 6.98 -0.72 -13.92
N ALA A 97 6.64 -0.26 -12.72
CA ALA A 97 5.26 0.02 -12.37
C ALA A 97 4.71 1.18 -13.19
N LYS A 98 3.46 1.03 -13.64
CA LYS A 98 2.71 2.07 -14.35
C LYS A 98 1.59 2.63 -13.50
N TYR A 99 1.19 1.89 -12.48
CA TYR A 99 0.11 2.23 -11.59
C TYR A 99 0.53 1.91 -10.15
N VAL A 100 -0.14 2.51 -9.18
CA VAL A 100 -0.10 2.11 -7.77
C VAL A 100 -1.51 1.89 -7.28
N ARG A 101 -1.73 0.73 -6.67
CA ARG A 101 -2.94 0.42 -5.94
C ARG A 101 -2.80 0.89 -4.50
N ILE A 102 -3.71 1.74 -4.08
CA ILE A 102 -3.72 2.35 -2.76
C ILE A 102 -4.81 1.69 -1.94
N TYR A 103 -4.48 1.25 -0.72
CA TYR A 103 -5.47 0.85 0.28
C TYR A 103 -5.52 1.87 1.40
N VAL A 104 -6.71 2.35 1.68
CA VAL A 104 -6.99 3.38 2.67
C VAL A 104 -8.04 2.87 3.65
N PHE A 105 -7.74 2.97 4.94
CA PHE A 105 -8.66 2.63 6.01
C PHE A 105 -9.26 3.91 6.56
N GLN A 106 -10.58 3.92 6.72
CA GLN A 106 -11.32 5.06 7.22
C GLN A 106 -12.20 4.65 8.38
N ILE A 107 -12.09 5.40 9.47
CA ILE A 107 -13.07 5.37 10.55
C ILE A 107 -14.28 6.20 10.07
N PRO A 108 -15.51 5.66 10.07
CA PRO A 108 -16.72 6.37 9.64
C PRO A 108 -17.20 7.37 10.72
N LEU A 109 -16.28 8.22 11.19
CA LEU A 109 -16.54 9.33 12.09
C LEU A 109 -16.29 10.65 11.37
N LEU A 110 -17.10 11.64 11.69
CA LEU A 110 -17.00 12.98 11.11
C LEU A 110 -15.60 13.57 11.37
N LYS A 111 -14.94 14.06 10.32
CA LYS A 111 -13.61 14.69 10.35
C LYS A 111 -12.43 13.78 10.75
N PHE A 112 -12.63 12.46 10.89
CA PHE A 112 -11.49 11.57 11.07
C PHE A 112 -10.76 11.37 9.73
N PRO A 113 -9.45 11.65 9.65
CA PRO A 113 -8.73 11.55 8.40
C PRO A 113 -8.55 10.08 7.98
N PRO A 114 -8.61 9.78 6.68
CA PRO A 114 -8.26 8.46 6.17
C PRO A 114 -6.77 8.14 6.44
N VAL A 115 -6.47 6.87 6.66
CA VAL A 115 -5.12 6.36 6.88
C VAL A 115 -4.74 5.43 5.73
N ILE A 116 -3.63 5.73 5.07
CA ILE A 116 -3.06 4.85 4.04
C ILE A 116 -2.45 3.64 4.73
N VAL A 117 -2.80 2.44 4.27
CA VAL A 117 -2.29 1.16 4.80
C VAL A 117 -1.41 0.44 3.79
N ALA A 118 -1.65 0.61 2.49
CA ALA A 118 -0.77 0.05 1.46
C ALA A 118 -0.71 0.92 0.20
N LEU A 119 0.40 0.83 -0.51
CA LEU A 119 0.76 1.53 -1.75
C LEU A 119 1.49 0.55 -2.69
N ILE A 120 0.76 -0.36 -3.31
CA ILE A 120 1.35 -1.49 -4.05
C ILE A 120 1.63 -1.07 -5.50
N PRO A 121 2.90 -1.04 -5.96
CA PRO A 121 3.22 -0.76 -7.36
C PRO A 121 2.76 -1.91 -8.26
N THR A 122 2.04 -1.59 -9.33
CA THR A 122 1.49 -2.58 -10.26
C THR A 122 1.70 -2.16 -11.71
N GLY A 123 1.88 -3.16 -12.57
CA GLY A 123 2.04 -2.97 -14.02
C GLY A 123 0.69 -3.02 -14.73
N ASN A 124 -0.16 -3.95 -14.29
CA ASN A 124 -1.56 -4.08 -14.70
C ASN A 124 -2.27 -4.95 -13.65
N ASP A 125 -3.42 -4.49 -13.19
CA ASP A 125 -4.25 -5.24 -12.26
C ASP A 125 -5.20 -6.17 -13.01
N SER A 126 -5.24 -7.41 -12.55
CA SER A 126 -6.23 -8.40 -13.00
C SER A 126 -7.19 -8.67 -11.86
N ALA A 127 -8.44 -9.03 -12.16
CA ALA A 127 -9.44 -9.33 -11.15
C ALA A 127 -8.96 -10.35 -10.10
N LYS A 128 -8.25 -11.40 -10.53
CA LYS A 128 -7.66 -12.42 -9.62
C LYS A 128 -6.63 -11.85 -8.65
N LYS A 129 -5.79 -10.92 -9.10
CA LYS A 129 -4.78 -10.26 -8.25
C LYS A 129 -5.45 -9.36 -7.21
N ILE A 130 -6.49 -8.62 -7.61
CA ILE A 130 -7.26 -7.77 -6.71
C ILE A 130 -8.00 -8.63 -5.68
N LEU A 131 -8.62 -9.74 -6.11
CA LEU A 131 -9.27 -10.70 -5.21
C LEU A 131 -8.29 -11.22 -4.16
N ALA A 132 -7.11 -11.69 -4.57
CA ALA A 132 -6.09 -12.17 -3.64
C ALA A 132 -5.64 -11.10 -2.63
N LEU A 133 -5.63 -9.82 -3.03
CA LEU A 133 -5.36 -8.71 -2.11
C LEU A 133 -6.53 -8.46 -1.14
N TYR A 134 -7.78 -8.63 -1.58
CA TYR A 134 -8.94 -8.53 -0.70
C TYR A 134 -8.98 -9.67 0.33
N GLU A 135 -8.74 -10.91 -0.10
CA GLU A 135 -8.64 -12.08 0.79
C GLU A 135 -7.54 -11.85 1.84
N LYS A 136 -6.33 -11.48 1.39
CA LYS A 136 -5.22 -11.15 2.30
C LYS A 136 -5.58 -10.03 3.28
N LEU A 137 -6.30 -9.01 2.82
CA LEU A 137 -6.73 -7.89 3.68
C LEU A 137 -7.71 -8.36 4.75
N ILE A 138 -8.69 -9.18 4.36
CA ILE A 138 -9.72 -9.73 5.25
C ILE A 138 -9.07 -10.62 6.30
N ASP A 139 -8.15 -11.50 5.90
CA ASP A 139 -7.43 -12.39 6.81
C ASP A 139 -6.65 -11.58 7.87
N ILE A 140 -5.83 -10.62 7.42
CA ILE A 140 -5.06 -9.77 8.34
C ILE A 140 -6.00 -8.96 9.25
N ALA A 141 -7.11 -8.44 8.73
CA ALA A 141 -8.06 -7.68 9.51
C ALA A 141 -8.77 -8.53 10.57
N ALA A 142 -9.11 -9.78 10.23
CA ALA A 142 -9.69 -10.74 11.15
C ALA A 142 -8.73 -11.06 12.31
N ASP A 143 -7.44 -11.29 12.01
CA ASP A 143 -6.40 -11.51 13.02
C ASP A 143 -6.25 -10.33 14.00
N PHE A 144 -6.50 -9.10 13.54
CA PHE A 144 -6.49 -7.90 14.38
C PHE A 144 -7.85 -7.52 14.97
N GLU A 145 -8.87 -8.35 14.79
CA GLU A 145 -10.25 -8.09 15.22
C GLU A 145 -10.79 -6.73 14.72
N LEU A 146 -10.38 -6.33 13.52
CA LEU A 146 -10.84 -5.09 12.89
C LEU A 146 -12.19 -5.33 12.22
N PRO A 147 -13.28 -4.68 12.66
CA PRO A 147 -14.60 -4.86 12.08
C PRO A 147 -14.71 -4.12 10.74
N ILE A 148 -14.20 -4.73 9.67
CA ILE A 148 -14.34 -4.21 8.31
C ILE A 148 -15.75 -4.47 7.82
N ILE A 149 -16.50 -3.39 7.55
CA ILE A 149 -17.90 -3.48 7.12
C ILE A 149 -18.09 -3.33 5.61
N SER A 150 -17.12 -2.73 4.91
CA SER A 150 -17.16 -2.58 3.46
C SER A 150 -15.79 -2.31 2.87
N ILE A 151 -15.61 -2.77 1.63
CA ILE A 151 -14.48 -2.44 0.76
C ILE A 151 -15.06 -1.70 -0.44
N ARG A 152 -14.68 -0.45 -0.63
CA ARG A 152 -15.16 0.41 -1.71
C ARG A 152 -14.08 0.60 -2.77
N SER A 153 -14.49 0.53 -4.03
CA SER A 153 -13.65 0.74 -5.20
C SER A 153 -14.37 1.63 -6.23
N ASP A 154 -13.70 2.05 -7.30
CA ASP A 154 -14.25 3.01 -8.28
C ASP A 154 -15.06 2.32 -9.40
N GLY A 155 -14.99 0.99 -9.47
CA GLY A 155 -15.71 0.19 -10.45
C GLY A 155 -15.00 0.09 -11.80
N ALA A 156 -13.69 0.36 -11.87
CA ALA A 156 -12.87 0.05 -13.03
C ALA A 156 -13.07 -1.42 -13.45
N ALA A 157 -12.90 -1.72 -14.74
CA ALA A 157 -13.28 -3.03 -15.30
C ALA A 157 -12.70 -4.23 -14.53
N ALA A 158 -11.45 -4.16 -14.09
CA ALA A 158 -10.82 -5.22 -13.29
C ALA A 158 -11.45 -5.35 -11.88
N GLU A 159 -11.84 -4.24 -11.26
CA GLU A 159 -12.50 -4.22 -9.96
C GLU A 159 -13.94 -4.73 -10.04
N PHE A 160 -14.68 -4.31 -11.07
CA PHE A 160 -16.01 -4.84 -11.36
C PHE A 160 -15.99 -6.35 -11.61
N GLN A 161 -15.01 -6.82 -12.38
CA GLN A 161 -14.79 -8.27 -12.55
C GLN A 161 -14.45 -8.96 -11.22
N THR A 162 -13.70 -8.30 -10.33
CA THR A 162 -13.39 -8.84 -9.00
C THR A 162 -14.65 -9.01 -8.16
N GLN A 163 -15.60 -8.07 -8.24
CA GLN A 163 -16.89 -8.18 -7.54
C GLN A 163 -17.71 -9.39 -7.97
N ASN A 164 -17.58 -9.83 -9.23
CA ASN A 164 -18.25 -11.04 -9.72
C ASN A 164 -17.55 -12.34 -9.30
N LEU A 165 -16.35 -12.25 -8.71
CA LEU A 165 -15.56 -13.39 -8.23
C LEU A 165 -15.59 -13.54 -6.70
N LEU A 166 -16.05 -12.50 -5.98
CA LEU A 166 -16.29 -12.50 -4.54
C LEU A 166 -17.55 -13.31 -4.21
#